data_AF-A0A2E2WIE4-F1
#
_entry.id   AF-A0A2E2WIE4-F1
#
_cell.length_a   1.000
_cell.length_b   1.000
_cell.length_c   1.000
_cell.angle_alpha   90.00
_cell.angle_beta   90.00
_cell.angle_gamma   90.00
#
_symmetry.space_group_name_H-M   'P 1'
#
loop_
_entity.id
_entity.type
_entity.pdbx_description
1 polymer ?
#
loop_
_entity_poly.entity_id
_entity_poly.type
_entity_poly.pdbx_seq_one_letter_code
_entity_poly.pdbx_strand_id
1 'polypeptide(L)'
;MLFLRINHVTMKRFILMITRKLIWTLILGAVITAPFTISHTTQAEEKIMTKSGKEVSTDHLTPLQKKVTMEGGTERAFQNEYWDHKEAGIYVDVINGEALFS
;
A
#
# COMPACT_ATOMS: atom_id res chain seq x y z
N MET A 1 -45.73 -29.56 -35.35
CA MET A 1 -45.48 -28.58 -34.27
C MET A 1 -44.17 -28.94 -33.59
N LEU A 2 -43.15 -28.08 -33.67
CA LEU A 2 -41.79 -28.35 -33.15
C LEU A 2 -41.83 -28.51 -31.61
N PHE A 3 -41.37 -29.66 -31.11
CA PHE A 3 -41.10 -29.86 -29.69
C PHE A 3 -39.69 -29.34 -29.37
N LEU A 4 -39.59 -28.24 -28.61
CA LEU A 4 -38.32 -27.76 -28.04
C LEU A 4 -37.87 -28.72 -26.93
N ARG A 5 -36.88 -29.56 -27.21
CA ARG A 5 -36.25 -30.43 -26.21
C ARG A 5 -35.26 -29.62 -25.38
N ILE A 6 -35.73 -29.10 -24.24
CA ILE A 6 -34.91 -28.35 -23.29
C ILE A 6 -33.95 -29.35 -22.61
N ASN A 7 -32.64 -29.13 -22.76
CA ASN A 7 -31.61 -29.97 -22.18
C ASN A 7 -31.63 -29.87 -20.63
N HIS A 8 -31.45 -30.99 -19.94
CA HIS A 8 -31.46 -31.05 -18.47
C HIS A 8 -30.33 -30.21 -17.82
N VAL A 9 -29.20 -30.07 -18.54
CA VAL A 9 -28.06 -29.23 -18.12
C VAL A 9 -28.42 -27.73 -18.18
N THR A 10 -29.19 -27.31 -19.18
CA THR A 10 -29.67 -25.91 -19.29
C THR A 10 -30.66 -25.55 -18.20
N MET A 11 -31.52 -26.48 -17.75
CA MET A 11 -32.44 -26.26 -16.63
C MET A 11 -31.70 -26.11 -15.27
N LYS A 12 -30.72 -26.97 -15.00
CA LYS A 12 -29.94 -26.91 -13.75
C LYS A 12 -29.15 -25.61 -13.61
N ARG A 13 -28.57 -25.11 -14.71
CA ARG A 13 -27.86 -23.82 -14.73
C ARG A 13 -28.80 -22.63 -14.50
N PHE A 14 -30.01 -22.70 -15.03
CA PHE A 14 -31.03 -21.65 -14.85
C PHE A 14 -31.54 -21.59 -13.40
N ILE A 15 -31.83 -22.75 -12.80
CA ILE A 15 -32.23 -22.85 -11.39
C ILE A 15 -31.11 -22.36 -10.45
N LEU A 16 -29.86 -22.75 -10.72
CA LEU A 16 -28.69 -22.30 -9.95
C LEU A 16 -28.46 -20.78 -10.06
N MET A 17 -28.75 -20.18 -11.22
CA MET A 17 -28.63 -18.74 -11.44
C MET A 17 -29.69 -17.95 -10.65
N ILE A 18 -30.91 -18.48 -10.56
CA ILE A 18 -32.00 -17.88 -9.77
C ILE A 18 -31.68 -17.96 -8.27
N THR A 19 -31.23 -19.12 -7.77
CA THR A 19 -30.87 -19.27 -6.35
C THR A 19 -29.68 -18.41 -5.95
N ARG A 20 -28.68 -18.23 -6.83
CA ARG A 20 -27.58 -17.27 -6.60
C ARG A 20 -28.07 -15.83 -6.53
N LYS A 21 -28.95 -15.38 -7.43
CA LYS A 21 -29.47 -14.00 -7.37
C LYS A 21 -30.31 -13.74 -6.11
N LEU A 22 -31.12 -14.70 -5.67
CA LEU A 22 -31.91 -14.59 -4.43
C LEU A 22 -31.06 -14.55 -3.16
N ILE A 23 -29.99 -15.35 -3.09
CA ILE A 23 -29.03 -15.32 -1.97
C ILE A 23 -28.32 -13.96 -1.93
N TRP A 24 -27.88 -13.45 -3.08
CA TRP A 24 -27.21 -12.15 -3.18
C TRP A 24 -28.13 -10.97 -2.82
N THR A 25 -29.44 -11.05 -3.13
CA THR A 25 -30.41 -10.01 -2.71
C THR A 25 -30.67 -10.01 -1.21
N LEU A 26 -30.62 -11.17 -0.54
CA LEU A 26 -30.80 -11.25 0.91
C LEU A 26 -29.56 -10.77 1.68
N ILE A 27 -28.35 -10.99 1.14
CA ILE A 27 -27.10 -10.53 1.76
C ILE A 27 -26.92 -9.01 1.62
N LEU A 28 -27.36 -8.40 0.51
CA LEU A 28 -27.21 -6.95 0.29
C LEU A 28 -28.14 -6.09 1.17
N GLY A 29 -29.27 -6.65 1.62
CA GLY A 29 -30.27 -5.93 2.41
C GLY A 29 -29.93 -5.73 3.90
N ALA A 30 -28.88 -6.40 4.41
CA ALA A 30 -28.50 -6.32 5.82
C ALA A 30 -27.39 -5.28 6.12
N VAL A 31 -26.84 -4.60 5.11
CA VAL A 31 -25.67 -3.70 5.24
C VAL A 31 -26.08 -2.23 5.13
N ILE A 32 -27.13 -1.79 5.84
CA ILE A 32 -27.52 -0.35 5.85
C ILE A 32 -27.79 0.21 7.27
N THR A 33 -27.87 -0.57 8.35
CA THR A 33 -28.25 -0.03 9.68
C THR A 33 -27.23 -0.14 10.81
N ALA A 34 -25.97 -0.42 10.52
CA ALA A 34 -24.90 -0.20 11.48
C ALA A 34 -23.92 0.81 10.89
N PRO A 35 -23.52 1.87 11.62
CA PRO A 35 -22.28 2.55 11.28
C PRO A 35 -21.19 1.49 11.49
N PHE A 36 -20.80 0.83 10.41
CA PHE A 36 -19.57 0.06 10.38
C PHE A 36 -18.49 1.12 10.60
N THR A 37 -18.12 1.32 11.87
CA THR A 37 -16.94 2.09 12.22
C THR A 37 -15.84 1.44 11.43
N ILE A 38 -15.41 2.14 10.37
CA ILE A 38 -14.16 1.85 9.70
C ILE A 38 -13.16 1.99 10.83
N SER A 39 -12.80 0.89 11.49
CA SER A 39 -11.47 0.77 12.06
C SER A 39 -10.60 1.12 10.88
N HIS A 40 -10.05 2.35 10.87
CA HIS A 40 -9.13 2.77 9.86
C HIS A 40 -8.15 1.63 9.74
N THR A 41 -8.20 0.94 8.61
CA THR A 41 -7.14 0.01 8.26
C THR A 41 -5.92 0.90 8.33
N THR A 42 -5.10 0.71 9.37
CA THR A 42 -3.76 1.25 9.39
C THR A 42 -3.17 0.68 8.13
N GLN A 43 -3.05 1.54 7.12
CA GLN A 43 -2.16 1.29 6.02
C GLN A 43 -0.84 0.94 6.69
N ALA A 44 -0.34 -0.26 6.43
CA ALA A 44 1.01 -0.59 6.79
C ALA A 44 1.89 0.43 6.06
N GLU A 45 2.24 1.52 6.74
CA GLU A 45 3.44 2.26 6.43
C GLU A 45 4.54 1.21 6.36
N GLU A 46 5.26 1.19 5.25
CA GLU A 46 6.49 0.44 5.10
C GLU A 46 7.47 0.98 6.15
N LYS A 47 7.36 0.42 7.36
CA LYS A 47 8.13 0.84 8.53
C LYS A 47 9.56 0.46 8.25
N ILE A 48 10.39 1.46 7.93
CA ILE A 48 11.83 1.32 7.88
C ILE A 48 12.28 0.95 9.30
N MET A 49 12.30 -0.35 9.56
CA MET A 49 12.69 -0.90 10.85
C MET A 49 14.21 -0.88 10.91
N THR A 50 14.76 -0.04 11.79
CA THR A 50 16.17 -0.14 12.14
C THR A 50 16.45 -1.54 12.72
N LYS A 51 17.67 -2.06 12.55
CA LYS A 51 18.11 -3.33 13.18
C LYS A 51 17.84 -3.39 14.70
N SER A 52 17.65 -2.24 15.33
CA SER A 52 17.36 -2.05 16.76
C SER A 52 15.86 -1.96 17.11
N GLY A 53 14.92 -2.00 16.15
CA GLY A 53 13.48 -1.89 16.40
C GLY A 53 12.99 -0.49 16.80
N LYS A 54 13.85 0.54 16.66
CA LYS A 54 13.47 1.93 16.91
C LYS A 54 12.70 2.47 15.71
N GLU A 55 11.58 3.12 16.01
CA GLU A 55 10.82 3.90 15.05
C GLU A 55 11.63 5.10 14.58
N VAL A 56 11.66 5.31 13.27
CA VAL A 56 12.40 6.42 12.66
C VAL A 56 11.40 7.43 12.13
N SER A 57 11.46 8.66 12.66
CA SER A 57 10.71 9.78 12.09
C SER A 57 11.40 10.24 10.81
N THR A 58 10.61 10.63 9.81
CA THR A 58 11.10 11.24 8.56
C THR A 58 10.61 12.68 8.41
N ASP A 59 10.02 13.25 9.46
CA ASP A 59 9.42 14.59 9.44
C ASP A 59 10.48 15.69 9.33
N HIS A 60 11.71 15.40 9.76
CA HIS A 60 12.86 16.30 9.67
C HIS A 60 13.50 16.34 8.28
N LEU A 61 13.14 15.43 7.37
CA LEU A 61 13.73 15.38 6.04
C LEU A 61 13.17 16.47 5.14
N THR A 62 14.07 17.15 4.43
CA THR A 62 13.67 18.07 3.36
C THR A 62 12.99 17.31 2.23
N PRO A 63 12.16 17.99 1.40
CA PRO A 63 11.54 17.36 0.24
C PRO A 63 12.54 16.70 -0.72
N LEU A 64 13.72 17.32 -0.90
CA LEU A 64 14.77 16.75 -1.75
C LEU A 64 15.37 15.47 -1.15
N GLN A 65 15.62 15.45 0.16
CA GLN A 65 16.15 14.26 0.84
C GLN A 65 15.15 13.10 0.77
N LYS A 66 13.85 13.33 1.03
CA LYS A 66 12.80 12.31 0.87
C LYS A 66 12.80 11.73 -0.56
N LYS A 67 12.85 12.61 -1.55
CA LYS A 67 12.88 12.21 -2.96
C LYS A 67 14.10 11.35 -3.30
N VAL A 68 15.28 11.70 -2.81
CA VAL A 68 16.52 10.95 -3.09
C VAL A 68 16.56 9.62 -2.34
N THR A 69 16.15 9.57 -1.07
CA THR A 69 16.29 8.38 -0.23
C THR A 69 15.13 7.39 -0.36
N MET A 70 13.90 7.87 -0.57
CA MET A 70 12.69 7.02 -0.54
C MET A 70 12.04 6.85 -1.92
N GLU A 71 12.17 7.83 -2.81
CA GLU A 71 11.50 7.83 -4.12
C GLU A 71 12.44 7.48 -5.29
N GLY A 72 13.69 7.08 -4.99
CA GLY A 72 14.70 6.75 -6.01
C GLY A 72 15.11 7.95 -6.88
N GLY A 73 14.91 9.17 -6.39
CA GLY A 73 15.28 10.38 -7.08
C GLY A 73 16.78 10.64 -7.10
N THR A 74 17.20 11.60 -7.92
CA THR A 74 18.59 12.02 -8.04
C THR A 74 18.66 13.53 -7.84
N GLU A 75 19.58 13.98 -7.00
CA GLU A 75 19.91 15.40 -6.83
C GLU A 75 20.64 15.95 -8.06
N ARG A 76 20.67 17.29 -8.18
CA ARG A 76 21.38 17.92 -9.30
C ARG A 76 22.89 17.83 -9.09
N ALA A 77 23.61 17.60 -10.18
CA ALA A 77 25.08 17.53 -10.16
C ALA A 77 25.68 18.82 -9.59
N PHE A 78 26.66 18.67 -8.70
CA PHE A 78 27.42 19.78 -8.08
C PHE A 78 26.57 20.80 -7.31
N GLN A 79 25.36 20.41 -6.87
CA GLN A 79 24.45 21.28 -6.11
C GLN A 79 24.06 20.69 -4.75
N ASN A 80 24.80 19.70 -4.24
CA ASN A 80 24.59 19.13 -2.92
C ASN A 80 25.56 19.71 -1.89
N GLU A 81 25.21 19.67 -0.60
CA GLU A 81 26.01 20.30 0.46
C GLU A 81 27.46 19.78 0.55
N TYR A 82 27.67 18.53 0.14
CA TYR A 82 28.94 17.83 0.31
C TYR A 82 29.80 17.74 -0.96
N TRP A 83 29.43 18.41 -2.06
CA TRP A 83 30.11 18.22 -3.35
C TRP A 83 31.58 18.64 -3.35
N ASP A 84 31.97 19.65 -2.55
CA ASP A 84 33.37 20.09 -2.35
C ASP A 84 33.83 19.94 -0.90
N HIS A 85 33.13 19.12 -0.11
CA HIS A 85 33.46 18.94 1.29
C HIS A 85 34.72 18.07 1.43
N LYS A 86 35.77 18.64 2.05
CA LYS A 86 37.10 18.00 2.21
C LYS A 86 37.57 17.91 3.65
N GLU A 87 36.75 18.35 4.59
CA GLU A 87 37.08 18.31 6.01
C GLU A 87 37.00 16.87 6.52
N ALA A 88 37.72 16.57 7.60
CA ALA A 88 37.67 15.26 8.23
C ALA A 88 36.33 15.08 8.98
N GLY A 89 35.68 13.93 8.80
CA GLY A 89 34.37 13.67 9.39
C GLY A 89 33.84 12.26 9.06
N ILE A 90 32.60 11.99 9.46
CA ILE A 90 31.90 10.72 9.17
C ILE A 90 30.58 11.07 8.50
N TYR A 91 30.30 10.45 7.35
CA TYR A 91 29.01 10.55 6.69
C TYR A 91 28.03 9.57 7.34
N VAL A 92 26.88 10.08 7.77
CA VAL A 92 25.83 9.32 8.45
C VAL A 92 24.55 9.30 7.61
N ASP A 93 23.76 8.23 7.74
CA ASP A 93 22.42 8.14 7.16
C ASP A 93 21.52 9.21 7.79
N VAL A 94 20.93 10.06 6.97
CA VAL A 94 20.06 11.15 7.40
C VAL A 94 18.74 10.66 8.04
N ILE A 95 18.35 9.42 7.77
CA ILE A 95 17.11 8.81 8.28
C ILE A 95 17.32 8.34 9.72
N ASN A 96 18.31 7.47 9.95
CA ASN A 96 18.49 6.77 11.23
C ASN A 96 19.81 7.09 11.97
N GLY A 97 20.71 7.87 11.37
CA GLY A 97 21.99 8.26 11.95
C GLY A 97 23.09 7.20 11.92
N GLU A 98 22.91 6.09 11.20
CA GLU A 98 23.93 5.05 11.07
C GLU A 98 25.15 5.56 10.27
N ALA A 99 26.36 5.24 10.71
CA ALA A 99 27.58 5.65 10.02
C ALA A 99 27.78 4.86 8.72
N LEU A 100 28.12 5.56 7.64
CA LEU A 100 28.30 4.99 6.29
C LEU A 100 29.75 5.06 5.80
N PHE A 101 30.40 6.21 5.95
CA PHE A 101 31.75 6.47 5.44
C PHE A 101 32.58 7.31 6.43
N SER A 102 33.91 7.12 6.45
CA SER A 102 34.89 7.82 7.30
C SER A 102 36.10 8.29 6.51
#